data_AF-V5HHK6-F1
#
_entry.id   AF-V5HHK6-F1
#
_cell.length_a   1.000
_cell.length_b   1.000
_cell.length_c   1.000
_cell.angle_alpha   90.00
_cell.angle_beta   90.00
_cell.angle_gamma   90.00
#
_symmetry.space_group_name_H-M   'P 1'
#
loop_
_entity.id
_entity.type
_entity.pdbx_description
1 polymer ?
#
loop_
_entity_poly.entity_id
_entity_poly.type
_entity_poly.pdbx_seq_one_letter_code
_entity_poly.pdbx_strand_id
1 'polypeptide(L)'
;MVRQRDRMYSEWLVLPVTEDARERCTSVLQKFPCAAGRNVVTAVLHSLASNLGISSAKCEPSTLVSDIEVNWCMEVICFGLQLPLSEHEAIRDCVHVYCEWMQALTQPKACVPRP
;
A
#
# COMPACT_ATOMS: atom_id res chain seq x y z
N MET A 1 -6.15 37.04 34.24
CA MET A 1 -5.73 36.94 32.82
C MET A 1 -5.25 35.53 32.53
N VAL A 2 -6.11 34.67 31.98
CA VAL A 2 -5.73 33.53 31.13
C VAL A 2 -6.81 33.51 30.05
N ARG A 3 -6.45 33.87 28.82
CA ARG A 3 -7.40 33.85 27.70
C ARG A 3 -7.72 32.40 27.39
N GLN A 4 -8.98 32.06 27.58
CA GLN A 4 -9.64 30.92 26.98
C GLN A 4 -9.50 31.06 25.46
N ARG A 5 -8.50 30.39 24.90
CA ARG A 5 -8.29 30.25 23.46
C ARG A 5 -8.69 28.81 23.13
N ASP A 6 -9.97 28.51 23.36
CA ASP A 6 -10.60 27.32 22.83
C ASP A 6 -10.36 27.34 21.31
N ARG A 7 -9.70 26.27 20.87
CA ARG A 7 -9.02 26.14 19.60
C ARG A 7 -10.09 26.11 18.51
N MET A 8 -10.39 27.25 17.91
CA MET A 8 -11.52 27.49 16.98
C MET A 8 -11.48 26.72 15.64
N TYR A 9 -10.78 25.58 15.59
CA TYR A 9 -10.69 24.62 14.50
C TYR A 9 -10.43 23.18 14.99
N SER A 10 -10.52 22.91 16.30
CA SER A 10 -10.25 21.57 16.85
C SER A 10 -11.21 20.51 16.31
N GLU A 11 -12.44 20.89 15.98
CA GLU A 11 -13.45 20.03 15.36
C GLU A 11 -13.26 19.88 13.83
N TRP A 12 -12.67 20.87 13.16
CA TRP A 12 -12.37 20.86 11.72
C TRP A 12 -11.11 20.05 11.37
N LEU A 13 -10.33 19.67 12.38
CA LEU A 13 -9.08 18.91 12.23
C LEU A 13 -9.29 17.39 12.24
N VAL A 14 -10.45 16.90 12.64
CA VAL A 14 -10.75 15.46 12.68
C VAL A 14 -11.77 15.17 11.59
N LEU A 15 -11.31 15.03 10.35
CA LEU A 15 -12.14 14.40 9.34
C LEU A 15 -12.36 12.95 9.78
N PRO A 16 -13.59 12.47 9.99
CA PRO A 16 -13.83 11.05 10.31
C PRO A 16 -13.24 10.11 9.24
N VAL A 17 -13.06 10.63 8.02
CA VAL A 17 -12.26 10.02 6.94
C VAL A 17 -10.90 9.53 7.43
N THR A 18 -10.21 10.20 8.36
CA THR A 18 -8.90 9.72 8.82
C THR A 18 -9.00 8.49 9.70
N GLU A 19 -10.04 8.37 10.53
CA GLU A 19 -10.24 7.17 11.36
C GLU A 19 -10.78 6.01 10.51
N ASP A 20 -11.79 6.28 9.67
CA ASP A 20 -12.36 5.30 8.74
C ASP A 20 -11.33 4.81 7.71
N ALA A 21 -10.53 5.71 7.14
CA ALA A 21 -9.44 5.34 6.24
C ALA A 21 -8.34 4.63 7.00
N ARG A 22 -8.04 5.00 8.25
CA ARG A 22 -7.05 4.26 9.06
C ARG A 22 -7.50 2.83 9.31
N GLU A 23 -8.76 2.62 9.69
CA GLU A 23 -9.34 1.28 9.86
C GLU A 23 -9.31 0.47 8.55
N ARG A 24 -9.72 1.08 7.43
CA ARG A 24 -9.68 0.44 6.10
C ARG A 24 -8.26 0.20 5.57
N CYS A 25 -7.28 0.98 6.01
CA CYS A 25 -5.87 0.83 5.64
C CYS A 25 -5.08 -0.03 6.64
N THR A 26 -5.73 -0.58 7.67
CA THR A 26 -5.08 -1.50 8.60
C THR A 26 -5.09 -2.92 8.02
N SER A 27 -3.94 -3.36 7.53
CA SER A 27 -3.77 -4.75 7.14
C SER A 27 -3.85 -5.66 8.37
N VAL A 28 -4.45 -6.84 8.18
CA VAL A 28 -4.43 -7.91 9.20
C VAL A 28 -3.00 -8.28 9.64
N LEU A 29 -1.99 -7.99 8.80
CA LEU A 29 -0.57 -8.17 9.10
C LEU A 29 -0.11 -7.41 10.36
N GLN A 30 -0.78 -6.32 10.74
CA GLN A 30 -0.50 -5.60 12.00
C GLN A 30 -0.79 -6.43 13.26
N LYS A 31 -1.64 -7.46 13.16
CA LYS A 31 -1.98 -8.35 14.28
C LYS A 31 -0.96 -9.48 14.48
N PHE A 32 -0.01 -9.64 13.57
CA PHE A 32 1.03 -10.67 13.61
C PHE A 32 2.38 -10.07 14.00
N PRO A 33 3.36 -10.91 14.41
CA PRO A 33 4.72 -10.45 14.62
C PRO A 33 5.28 -9.74 13.39
N CYS A 34 6.02 -8.65 13.59
CA CYS A 34 6.57 -7.83 12.50
C CYS A 34 7.36 -8.66 11.46
N ALA A 35 8.10 -9.67 11.91
CA ALA A 35 8.84 -10.57 11.02
C ALA A 35 7.93 -11.36 10.07
N ALA A 36 6.77 -11.81 10.54
CA ALA A 36 5.81 -12.54 9.71
C ALA A 36 5.16 -11.61 8.67
N GLY A 37 4.73 -10.42 9.10
CA GLY A 37 4.17 -9.41 8.20
C GLY A 37 5.15 -9.01 7.09
N ARG A 38 6.42 -8.74 7.46
CA ARG A 38 7.49 -8.45 6.49
C ARG A 38 7.68 -9.58 5.49
N ASN A 39 7.74 -10.83 5.94
CA ASN A 39 7.95 -11.97 5.04
C ASN A 39 6.81 -12.11 4.02
N VAL A 40 5.56 -11.85 4.44
CA VAL A 40 4.40 -11.81 3.53
C VAL A 40 4.57 -10.69 2.51
N VAL A 41 4.91 -9.48 2.94
CA VAL A 41 5.17 -8.33 2.05
C VAL A 41 6.22 -8.69 1.00
N THR A 42 7.37 -9.21 1.42
CA THR A 42 8.46 -9.55 0.49
C THR A 42 8.04 -10.63 -0.51
N ALA A 43 7.31 -11.66 -0.08
CA ALA A 43 6.86 -12.72 -0.98
C ALA A 43 5.85 -12.22 -2.03
N VAL A 44 4.89 -11.38 -1.60
CA VAL A 44 3.89 -10.79 -2.48
C VAL A 44 4.56 -9.83 -3.47
N LEU A 45 5.42 -8.92 -2.99
CA LEU A 45 6.12 -7.97 -3.85
C LEU A 45 7.03 -8.67 -4.85
N HIS A 46 7.72 -9.74 -4.47
CA HIS A 46 8.55 -10.50 -5.40
C HIS A 46 7.71 -11.05 -6.56
N SER A 47 6.52 -11.59 -6.27
CA SER A 47 5.58 -12.07 -7.30
C SER A 47 4.99 -10.94 -8.15
N LEU A 48 4.70 -9.77 -7.56
CA LEU A 48 4.16 -8.63 -8.30
C LEU A 48 5.24 -7.98 -9.19
N ALA A 49 6.44 -7.79 -8.66
CA ALA A 49 7.57 -7.20 -9.37
C ALA A 49 8.02 -8.09 -10.54
N SER A 50 7.96 -9.42 -10.39
CA SER A 50 8.23 -10.33 -11.51
C SER A 50 7.21 -10.18 -12.64
N ASN A 51 5.93 -9.97 -12.31
CA ASN A 51 4.87 -9.77 -13.31
C ASN A 51 4.96 -8.40 -14.00
N LEU A 52 5.31 -7.35 -13.25
CA LEU A 52 5.46 -5.98 -13.77
C LEU A 52 6.71 -5.81 -14.65
N GLY A 53 7.58 -6.81 -14.73
CA GLY A 53 8.80 -6.73 -15.53
C GLY A 53 9.83 -5.74 -14.97
N ILE A 54 9.73 -5.37 -13.68
CA ILE A 54 10.66 -4.43 -13.03
C ILE A 54 12.10 -4.99 -13.08
N SER A 55 12.25 -6.32 -13.04
CA SER A 55 13.54 -7.02 -13.11
C SER A 55 13.75 -7.84 -14.39
N SER A 56 12.76 -7.95 -15.28
CA SER A 56 12.82 -8.79 -16.49
C SER A 56 12.00 -8.16 -17.63
N ALA A 57 12.54 -8.13 -18.84
CA ALA A 57 11.96 -7.44 -20.01
C ALA A 57 10.59 -7.97 -20.50
N LYS A 58 9.96 -8.90 -19.77
CA LYS A 58 8.70 -9.54 -20.12
C LYS A 58 7.63 -9.17 -19.08
N CYS A 59 6.85 -8.13 -19.39
CA CYS A 59 5.62 -7.77 -18.67
C CYS A 59 4.55 -8.81 -19.04
N GLU A 60 4.30 -9.75 -18.14
CA GLU A 60 3.27 -10.79 -18.29
C GLU A 60 1.92 -10.23 -17.81
N PRO A 61 0.78 -10.66 -18.39
CA PRO A 61 -0.52 -10.14 -17.99
C PRO A 61 -0.77 -10.36 -16.49
N SER A 62 -1.39 -9.37 -15.83
CA SER A 62 -1.73 -9.46 -14.41
C SER A 62 -2.51 -10.73 -14.11
N THR A 63 -2.07 -11.47 -13.09
CA THR A 63 -2.78 -12.67 -12.58
C THR A 63 -3.91 -12.31 -11.61
N LEU A 64 -4.00 -11.05 -11.18
CA LEU A 64 -5.10 -10.56 -10.34
C LEU A 64 -6.29 -10.24 -11.23
N VAL A 65 -7.43 -10.89 -10.97
CA VAL A 65 -8.63 -10.87 -11.84
C VAL A 65 -9.81 -10.18 -11.15
N SER A 66 -9.82 -10.16 -9.81
CA SER A 66 -10.91 -9.61 -8.99
C SER A 66 -10.47 -8.47 -8.08
N ASP A 67 -11.41 -7.59 -7.74
CA ASP A 67 -11.19 -6.49 -6.81
C ASP A 67 -10.73 -6.97 -5.43
N ILE A 68 -11.15 -8.16 -5.00
CA ILE A 68 -10.76 -8.74 -3.73
C ILE A 68 -9.25 -9.02 -3.72
N GLU A 69 -8.72 -9.59 -4.80
CA GLU A 69 -7.29 -9.90 -4.93
C GLU A 69 -6.45 -8.63 -5.00
N VAL A 70 -6.91 -7.63 -5.79
CA VAL A 70 -6.24 -6.33 -5.91
C VAL A 70 -6.25 -5.58 -4.58
N ASN A 71 -7.39 -5.53 -3.89
CA ASN A 71 -7.51 -4.88 -2.58
C ASN A 71 -6.63 -5.54 -1.53
N TRP A 72 -6.57 -6.88 -1.50
CA TRP A 72 -5.67 -7.57 -0.59
C TRP A 72 -4.20 -7.25 -0.86
N CYS A 73 -3.77 -7.22 -2.12
CA CYS A 73 -2.42 -6.79 -2.47
C CYS A 73 -2.16 -5.33 -2.07
N MET A 74 -3.14 -4.44 -2.24
CA MET A 74 -3.04 -3.05 -1.77
C MET A 74 -2.88 -2.98 -0.24
N GLU A 75 -3.61 -3.78 0.53
CA GLU A 75 -3.45 -3.84 1.99
C GLU A 75 -2.03 -4.27 2.37
N VAL A 76 -1.47 -5.28 1.69
CA VAL A 76 -0.10 -5.76 1.91
C VAL A 76 0.92 -4.68 1.57
N ILE A 77 0.75 -3.97 0.43
CA ILE A 77 1.62 -2.87 0.03
C ILE A 77 1.55 -1.73 1.06
N CYS A 78 0.36 -1.32 1.46
CA CYS A 78 0.15 -0.28 2.48
C CYS A 78 0.78 -0.64 3.83
N PHE A 79 0.72 -1.90 4.24
CA PHE A 79 1.42 -2.40 5.43
C PHE A 79 2.94 -2.32 5.25
N GLY A 80 3.46 -2.74 4.09
CA GLY A 80 4.88 -2.67 3.77
C GLY A 80 5.46 -1.26 3.82
N LEU A 81 4.68 -0.25 3.39
CA LEU A 81 5.05 1.17 3.47
C LEU A 81 5.11 1.72 4.91
N GLN A 82 4.53 1.01 5.89
CA GLN A 82 4.56 1.35 7.30
C GLN A 82 5.67 0.61 8.08
N LEU A 83 6.47 -0.24 7.41
CA LEU A 83 7.57 -0.94 8.05
C LEU A 83 8.63 0.04 8.58
N PRO A 84 9.41 -0.34 9.62
CA PRO A 84 10.52 0.48 10.09
C PRO A 84 11.54 0.72 8.98
N LEU A 85 12.22 1.88 8.98
CA LEU A 85 13.22 2.25 7.97
C LEU A 85 14.41 1.28 7.86
N SER A 86 14.61 0.40 8.85
CA SER A 86 15.56 -0.71 8.73
C SER A 86 15.23 -1.66 7.57
N GLU A 87 13.95 -1.77 7.21
CA GLU A 87 13.40 -2.59 6.11
C GLU A 87 13.33 -1.84 4.77
N HIS A 88 14.31 -0.95 4.53
CA HIS A 88 14.34 -0.05 3.36
C HIS A 88 14.13 -0.74 2.00
N GLU A 89 14.66 -1.96 1.80
CA GLU A 89 14.48 -2.72 0.56
C GLU A 89 12.99 -3.04 0.31
N ALA A 90 12.29 -3.54 1.33
CA ALA A 90 10.86 -3.86 1.23
C ALA A 90 10.02 -2.60 0.98
N ILE A 91 10.35 -1.49 1.65
CA ILE A 91 9.67 -0.20 1.46
C ILE A 91 9.87 0.31 0.03
N ARG A 92 11.10 0.25 -0.49
CA ARG A 92 11.42 0.67 -1.86
C ARG A 92 10.60 -0.13 -2.88
N ASP A 93 10.54 -1.45 -2.71
CA ASP A 93 9.82 -2.32 -3.62
C ASP A 93 8.29 -2.08 -3.55
N CYS A 94 7.73 -1.81 -2.37
CA CYS A 94 6.35 -1.34 -2.21
C CYS A 94 6.07 -0.07 -3.01
N VAL A 95 6.94 0.93 -2.90
CA VAL A 95 6.78 2.21 -3.62
C VAL A 95 6.81 1.99 -5.13
N HIS A 96 7.75 1.18 -5.64
CA HIS A 96 7.83 0.92 -7.08
C HIS A 96 6.55 0.26 -7.63
N VAL A 97 6.06 -0.79 -6.99
CA VAL A 97 4.81 -1.47 -7.42
C VAL A 97 3.63 -0.51 -7.36
N TYR A 98 3.50 0.26 -6.28
CA TYR A 98 2.42 1.23 -6.11
C TYR A 98 2.44 2.32 -7.19
N CYS A 99 3.62 2.87 -7.48
CA CYS A 99 3.80 3.85 -8.54
C CYS A 99 3.47 3.28 -9.92
N GLU A 100 3.87 2.04 -10.23
CA GLU A 100 3.53 1.38 -11.50
C GLU A 100 2.01 1.21 -11.67
N TRP A 101 1.31 0.84 -10.59
CA TRP A 101 -0.14 0.70 -10.60
C TRP A 101 -0.85 2.04 -10.80
N MET A 102 -0.41 3.09 -10.11
CA MET A 102 -0.96 4.45 -10.32
C MET A 102 -0.68 4.96 -11.74
N GLN A 103 0.52 4.74 -12.27
CA GLN A 103 0.87 5.16 -13.63
C GLN A 103 -0.03 4.48 -14.68
N ALA A 104 -0.40 3.21 -14.46
CA ALA A 104 -1.26 2.48 -15.38
C ALA A 104 -2.67 3.06 -15.54
N LEU A 105 -3.14 3.85 -14.58
CA LEU A 105 -4.40 4.60 -14.70
C LEU A 105 -4.34 5.66 -15.82
N THR A 106 -3.14 6.14 -16.15
CA THR A 106 -2.90 7.13 -17.22
C THR A 106 -2.28 6.51 -18.47
N GLN A 107 -1.53 5.42 -18.32
CA GLN A 107 -0.86 4.70 -19.39
C GLN A 107 -1.10 3.19 -19.21
N PRO A 108 -2.20 2.64 -19.75
CA PRO A 108 -2.59 1.26 -19.50
C PRO A 108 -1.48 0.25 -19.85
N LYS A 109 -1.15 -0.62 -18.89
CA LYS A 109 -0.15 -1.69 -19.02
C LYS A 109 -0.84 -3.04 -18.83
N ALA A 110 -0.51 -4.02 -19.67
CA ALA A 110 -1.12 -5.37 -19.58
C ALA A 110 -0.78 -6.10 -18.26
N CYS A 111 0.37 -5.79 -17.65
CA CYS A 111 0.82 -6.35 -16.38
C CYS A 111 0.19 -5.69 -15.14
N VAL A 112 -0.65 -4.67 -15.28
CA VAL A 112 -1.37 -4.05 -14.16
C VAL A 112 -2.83 -4.50 -14.18
N PRO A 113 -3.43 -4.81 -13.01
CA PRO A 113 -4.86 -5.09 -12.92
C PRO A 113 -5.69 -3.96 -13.53
N ARG A 114 -6.80 -4.29 -14.19
CA ARG A 114 -7.69 -3.27 -14.74
C ARG A 114 -8.40 -2.52 -13.61
N PRO A 115 -8.68 -1.21 -13.77
CA PRO A 115 -9.44 -0.43 -12.81
C PRO A 115 -10.90 -0.88 -12.71
#